data_AF-A0A1W9KNX9-F1
#
_entry.id   AF-A0A1W9KNX9-F1
#
_cell.length_a   1.000
_cell.length_b   1.000
_cell.length_c   1.000
_cell.angle_alpha   90.00
_cell.angle_beta   90.00
_cell.angle_gamma   90.00
#
_symmetry.space_group_name_H-M   'P 1'
#
loop_
_entity.id
_entity.type
_entity.pdbx_description
1 polymer ?
#
loop_
_entity_poly.entity_id
_entity_poly.type
_entity_poly.pdbx_seq_one_letter_code
_entity_poly.pdbx_strand_id
1 'polypeptide(L)'
;MSGQASAAVIDFNSLTTTTTNPYVTVGQPYLEDGFSLFTRSGVSFAYGGGTINATTDKNPHWTGTPGVYSDYVYQYGSAFVLERDGGGTFDLLSMDAASFYTGGAGNNFVVYGYPSAGGFVTKNFTLDGTTKTLETLTFDNSFKGLNKIIFSSVYAQVDNINLSVTAVPEPETYAMFLAGLGLIGGIARRRNR
;
A
#
# COMPACT_ATOMS: atom_id res chain seq x y z
N MET A 1 -11.74 17.39 19.08
CA MET A 1 -10.88 16.20 19.15
C MET A 1 -10.18 16.11 17.80
N SER A 2 -8.87 16.37 17.75
CA SER A 2 -8.06 16.16 16.56
C SER A 2 -8.07 14.66 16.24
N GLY A 3 -8.47 14.27 15.04
CA GLY A 3 -8.39 12.88 14.59
C GLY A 3 -6.95 12.40 14.73
N GLN A 4 -6.72 11.43 15.61
CA GLN A 4 -5.39 10.88 15.81
C GLN A 4 -5.00 10.10 14.54
N ALA A 5 -3.81 10.33 14.02
CA ALA A 5 -3.29 9.50 12.94
C ALA A 5 -3.02 8.10 13.49
N SER A 6 -3.50 7.06 12.79
CA SER A 6 -3.22 5.66 13.06
C SER A 6 -2.12 5.19 12.12
N ALA A 7 -1.11 4.50 12.65
CA ALA A 7 -0.16 3.77 11.82
C ALA A 7 -0.80 2.44 11.37
N ALA A 8 -0.44 2.00 10.17
CA ALA A 8 -0.75 0.67 9.64
C ALA A 8 0.52 0.13 8.96
N VAL A 9 0.77 -1.17 9.07
CA VAL A 9 1.93 -1.82 8.44
C VAL A 9 1.45 -3.06 7.75
N ILE A 10 1.61 -3.11 6.43
CA ILE A 10 1.32 -4.31 5.64
C ILE A 10 2.59 -5.14 5.59
N ASP A 11 2.66 -6.16 6.43
CA ASP A 11 3.86 -6.98 6.68
C ASP A 11 3.75 -8.41 6.13
N PHE A 12 2.57 -8.77 5.59
CA PHE A 12 2.32 -10.07 4.97
C PHE A 12 2.56 -11.29 5.87
N ASN A 13 2.81 -11.13 7.17
CA ASN A 13 3.18 -12.22 8.06
C ASN A 13 2.10 -13.31 8.14
N SER A 14 0.85 -12.93 7.88
CA SER A 14 -0.29 -13.85 7.77
C SER A 14 -0.15 -14.90 6.67
N LEU A 15 0.72 -14.66 5.67
CA LEU A 15 1.00 -15.56 4.54
C LEU A 15 2.09 -16.59 4.86
N THR A 16 2.66 -16.59 6.07
CA THR A 16 3.61 -17.59 6.51
C THR A 16 2.98 -18.98 6.48
N THR A 17 3.57 -19.90 5.71
CA THR A 17 3.07 -21.27 5.55
C THR A 17 4.19 -22.29 5.61
N THR A 18 3.91 -23.49 6.11
CA THR A 18 4.83 -24.63 6.05
C THR A 18 4.58 -25.41 4.77
N THR A 19 5.47 -25.28 3.79
CA THR A 19 5.35 -25.95 2.48
C THR A 19 6.72 -26.29 1.91
N THR A 20 6.78 -27.22 0.96
CA THR A 20 7.98 -27.49 0.17
C THR A 20 8.10 -26.57 -1.05
N ASN A 21 7.02 -25.87 -1.41
CA ASN A 21 7.02 -24.95 -2.55
C ASN A 21 7.75 -23.65 -2.19
N PRO A 22 8.52 -23.06 -3.13
CA PRO A 22 9.24 -21.80 -2.89
C PRO A 22 8.33 -20.57 -2.83
N TYR A 23 7.04 -20.72 -3.13
CA TYR A 23 6.05 -19.65 -3.04
C TYR A 23 4.67 -20.21 -2.75
N VAL A 24 3.78 -19.35 -2.28
CA VAL A 24 2.34 -19.59 -2.19
C VAL A 24 1.58 -18.53 -2.97
N THR A 25 0.54 -18.95 -3.67
CA THR A 25 -0.37 -18.04 -4.37
C THR A 25 -1.26 -17.33 -3.36
N VAL A 26 -1.35 -16.02 -3.49
CA VAL A 26 -2.11 -15.13 -2.60
C VAL A 26 -3.41 -14.73 -3.29
N GLY A 27 -4.52 -14.85 -2.55
CA GLY A 27 -5.84 -14.41 -3.01
C GLY A 27 -5.86 -12.90 -3.27
N GLN A 28 -6.60 -12.47 -4.29
CA GLN A 28 -6.76 -11.06 -4.65
C GLN A 28 -8.22 -10.60 -4.48
N PRO A 29 -8.46 -9.42 -3.87
CA PRO A 29 -7.47 -8.60 -3.16
C PRO A 29 -6.97 -9.31 -1.89
N TYR A 30 -5.68 -9.11 -1.58
CA TYR A 30 -5.13 -9.42 -0.27
C TYR A 30 -5.51 -8.29 0.70
N LEU A 31 -6.03 -8.62 1.88
CA LEU A 31 -6.58 -7.67 2.84
C LEU A 31 -5.75 -7.70 4.13
N GLU A 32 -5.25 -6.55 4.55
CA GLU A 32 -4.50 -6.40 5.80
C GLU A 32 -4.62 -4.97 6.31
N ASP A 33 -4.82 -4.79 7.62
CA ASP A 33 -4.87 -3.48 8.30
C ASP A 33 -5.81 -2.43 7.65
N GLY A 34 -6.88 -2.89 7.00
CA GLY A 34 -7.84 -2.03 6.30
C GLY A 34 -7.37 -1.54 4.94
N PHE A 35 -6.43 -2.26 4.31
CA PHE A 35 -5.97 -2.02 2.95
C PHE A 35 -6.15 -3.25 2.07
N SER A 36 -6.42 -3.01 0.79
CA SER A 36 -6.45 -4.01 -0.26
C SER A 36 -5.25 -3.88 -1.17
N LEU A 37 -4.56 -5.01 -1.35
CA LEU A 37 -3.49 -5.18 -2.33
C LEU A 37 -3.96 -6.12 -3.45
N PHE A 38 -3.87 -5.66 -4.69
CA PHE A 38 -4.17 -6.48 -5.87
C PHE A 38 -3.24 -6.09 -7.00
N THR A 39 -3.26 -6.84 -8.11
CA THR A 39 -2.48 -6.46 -9.28
C THR A 39 -3.37 -5.83 -10.35
N ARG A 40 -2.76 -4.99 -11.18
CA ARG A 40 -3.37 -4.48 -12.40
C ARG A 40 -2.38 -4.55 -13.54
N SER A 41 -2.91 -4.60 -14.77
CA SER A 41 -2.13 -4.33 -15.98
C SER A 41 -1.36 -3.01 -15.77
N GLY A 42 -0.03 -3.07 -15.87
CA GLY A 42 0.86 -1.97 -15.50
C GLY A 42 0.55 -0.69 -16.29
N VAL A 43 1.00 0.46 -15.78
CA VAL A 43 0.74 1.81 -16.33
C VAL A 43 1.25 2.05 -17.77
N SER A 44 1.76 1.03 -18.48
CA SER A 44 2.16 1.13 -19.90
C SER A 44 2.12 -0.16 -20.75
N PHE A 45 1.67 -1.34 -20.31
CA PHE A 45 1.95 -2.58 -21.09
C PHE A 45 0.80 -3.60 -21.20
N ALA A 46 0.76 -4.24 -22.38
CA ALA A 46 -0.33 -4.99 -23.00
C ALA A 46 -0.75 -6.34 -22.37
N TYR A 47 -0.44 -6.60 -21.10
CA TYR A 47 -0.79 -7.85 -20.42
C TYR A 47 -1.55 -7.58 -19.11
N GLY A 48 -2.54 -8.43 -18.82
CA GLY A 48 -3.46 -8.31 -17.68
C GLY A 48 -2.78 -8.33 -16.30
N GLY A 49 -3.55 -8.13 -15.23
CA GLY A 49 -3.05 -8.29 -13.86
C GLY A 49 -2.41 -9.68 -13.66
N GLY A 50 -1.35 -9.74 -12.85
CA GLY A 50 -0.63 -10.97 -12.52
C GLY A 50 -1.15 -11.63 -11.25
N THR A 51 -0.71 -12.85 -10.96
CA THR A 51 -0.93 -13.47 -9.65
C THR A 51 -0.03 -12.80 -8.62
N ILE A 52 -0.51 -12.65 -7.37
CA ILE A 52 0.35 -12.30 -6.24
C ILE A 52 0.87 -13.60 -5.66
N ASN A 53 2.17 -13.68 -5.43
CA ASN A 53 2.78 -14.76 -4.68
C ASN A 53 3.52 -14.20 -3.47
N ALA A 54 3.54 -14.95 -2.39
CA ALA A 54 4.42 -14.72 -1.26
C ALA A 54 5.57 -15.73 -1.29
N THR A 55 6.78 -15.27 -0.99
CA THR A 55 7.94 -16.16 -0.82
C THR A 55 7.76 -17.06 0.41
N THR A 56 8.44 -18.20 0.41
CA THR A 56 8.52 -19.10 1.57
C THR A 56 9.97 -19.30 1.97
N ASP A 57 10.21 -19.97 3.11
CA ASP A 57 11.56 -20.34 3.56
C ASP A 57 12.31 -21.27 2.58
N LYS A 58 11.61 -21.84 1.58
CA LYS A 58 12.20 -22.63 0.49
C LYS A 58 12.58 -21.80 -0.73
N ASN A 59 12.21 -20.52 -0.77
CA ASN A 59 12.57 -19.63 -1.86
C ASN A 59 14.07 -19.33 -1.84
N PRO A 60 14.79 -19.39 -2.98
CA PRO A 60 16.20 -19.00 -3.04
C PRO A 60 16.46 -17.53 -2.69
N HIS A 61 15.42 -16.68 -2.75
CA HIS A 61 15.41 -15.26 -2.44
C HIS A 61 14.68 -14.94 -1.12
N TRP A 62 14.56 -15.92 -0.22
CA TRP A 62 13.94 -15.71 1.09
C TRP A 62 14.68 -14.62 1.89
N THR A 63 13.95 -13.62 2.35
CA THR A 63 14.47 -12.46 3.12
C THR A 63 14.32 -12.62 4.63
N GLY A 64 13.74 -13.73 5.08
CA GLY A 64 13.36 -13.93 6.49
C GLY A 64 11.86 -13.78 6.75
N THR A 65 11.11 -13.26 5.79
CA THR A 65 9.68 -12.93 5.85
C THR A 65 8.98 -13.20 4.52
N PRO A 66 7.65 -13.43 4.50
CA PRO A 66 6.88 -13.72 3.30
C PRO A 66 6.63 -12.48 2.43
N GLY A 67 7.70 -11.93 1.84
CA GLY A 67 7.62 -10.83 0.89
C GLY A 67 6.81 -11.20 -0.36
N VAL A 68 6.02 -10.26 -0.87
CA VAL A 68 5.13 -10.47 -2.01
C VAL A 68 5.71 -9.98 -3.33
N TYR A 69 5.42 -10.70 -4.40
CA TYR A 69 5.83 -10.37 -5.76
C TYR A 69 4.77 -10.85 -6.77
N SER A 70 4.92 -10.44 -8.04
CA SER A 70 4.04 -10.94 -9.11
C SER A 70 4.68 -12.09 -9.89
N ASP A 71 3.87 -13.06 -10.31
CA ASP A 71 4.26 -14.17 -11.21
C ASP A 71 5.04 -13.71 -12.45
N TYR A 72 4.74 -12.53 -13.00
CA TYR A 72 5.45 -11.97 -14.14
C TYR A 72 6.66 -11.15 -13.68
N VAL A 73 7.71 -11.87 -13.26
CA VAL A 73 8.96 -11.26 -12.78
C VAL A 73 9.80 -10.70 -13.93
N TYR A 74 9.68 -11.25 -15.14
CA TYR A 74 10.44 -10.82 -16.34
C TYR A 74 9.61 -9.94 -17.26
N GLN A 75 10.26 -8.90 -17.82
CA GLN A 75 9.78 -7.94 -18.86
C GLN A 75 8.24 -7.87 -19.02
N TYR A 76 7.65 -6.73 -18.64
CA TYR A 76 6.21 -6.43 -18.66
C TYR A 76 5.40 -6.97 -17.46
N GLY A 77 6.01 -7.05 -16.28
CA GLY A 77 5.35 -7.52 -15.06
C GLY A 77 4.17 -6.65 -14.59
N SER A 78 3.31 -7.23 -13.76
CA SER A 78 2.14 -6.53 -13.24
C SER A 78 2.54 -5.45 -12.23
N ALA A 79 1.73 -4.40 -12.12
CA ALA A 79 1.88 -3.45 -11.02
C ALA A 79 1.01 -3.90 -9.86
N PHE A 80 1.53 -3.73 -8.64
CA PHE A 80 0.69 -3.76 -7.46
C PHE A 80 -0.10 -2.46 -7.37
N VAL A 81 -1.35 -2.57 -6.95
CA VAL A 81 -2.19 -1.46 -6.53
C VAL A 81 -2.52 -1.68 -5.07
N LEU A 82 -2.23 -0.69 -4.26
CA LEU A 82 -2.60 -0.66 -2.86
C LEU A 82 -3.52 0.53 -2.60
N GLU A 83 -4.69 0.26 -2.04
CA GLU A 83 -5.67 1.25 -1.67
C GLU A 83 -6.33 0.92 -0.34
N ARG A 84 -6.93 1.92 0.31
CA ARG A 84 -7.58 1.74 1.59
C ARG A 84 -8.99 1.17 1.40
N ASP A 85 -9.32 0.13 2.17
CA ASP A 85 -10.65 -0.45 2.16
C ASP A 85 -11.67 0.54 2.70
N GLY A 86 -12.79 0.71 1.99
CA GLY A 86 -13.79 1.73 2.32
C GLY A 86 -13.39 3.17 1.92
N GLY A 87 -12.23 3.35 1.29
CA GLY A 87 -11.75 4.63 0.79
C GLY A 87 -11.08 5.52 1.85
N GLY A 88 -11.00 6.81 1.55
CA GLY A 88 -10.22 7.78 2.33
C GLY A 88 -8.74 7.82 1.91
N THR A 89 -7.99 8.71 2.55
CA THR A 89 -6.59 8.96 2.18
C THR A 89 -5.61 8.41 3.21
N PHE A 90 -4.40 8.11 2.75
CA PHE A 90 -3.27 7.70 3.59
C PHE A 90 -1.97 8.35 3.13
N ASP A 91 -0.99 8.39 4.03
CA ASP A 91 0.38 8.78 3.73
C ASP A 91 1.22 7.51 3.60
N LEU A 92 2.06 7.43 2.56
CA LEU A 92 3.07 6.38 2.44
C LEU A 92 4.37 6.88 3.06
N LEU A 93 4.87 6.17 4.08
CA LEU A 93 6.06 6.57 4.84
C LEU A 93 7.31 5.83 4.34
N SER A 94 7.22 4.50 4.30
CA SER A 94 8.27 3.62 3.80
C SER A 94 7.71 2.29 3.31
N MET A 95 8.50 1.56 2.55
CA MET A 95 8.28 0.14 2.26
C MET A 95 9.62 -0.55 2.17
N ASP A 96 9.65 -1.84 2.46
CA ASP A 96 10.84 -2.64 2.29
C ASP A 96 10.76 -3.40 0.97
N ALA A 97 11.89 -3.50 0.26
CA ALA A 97 11.97 -4.24 -0.99
C ALA A 97 13.28 -5.02 -1.09
N ALA A 98 13.29 -6.10 -1.86
CA ALA A 98 14.50 -6.83 -2.22
C ALA A 98 14.44 -7.24 -3.68
N SER A 99 15.59 -7.25 -4.35
CA SER A 99 15.68 -7.65 -5.76
C SER A 99 15.54 -9.17 -5.91
N PHE A 100 14.97 -9.62 -7.02
CA PHE A 100 15.12 -10.99 -7.53
C PHE A 100 16.13 -11.08 -8.67
N TYR A 101 16.45 -9.95 -9.29
CA TYR A 101 17.38 -9.88 -10.40
C TYR A 101 18.36 -8.73 -10.22
N THR A 102 19.64 -9.02 -10.44
CA THR A 102 20.75 -8.12 -10.09
C THR A 102 21.43 -7.51 -11.32
N GLY A 103 20.89 -7.75 -12.52
CA GLY A 103 21.46 -7.28 -13.79
C GLY A 103 20.65 -6.15 -14.45
N GLY A 104 21.33 -5.22 -15.11
CA GLY A 104 20.72 -4.22 -16.00
C GLY A 104 19.63 -3.35 -15.31
N ALA A 105 18.56 -3.02 -16.05
CA ALA A 105 17.42 -2.24 -15.54
C ALA A 105 16.52 -3.01 -14.54
N GLY A 106 16.89 -4.23 -14.15
CA GLY A 106 16.07 -5.11 -13.32
C GLY A 106 16.06 -4.77 -11.83
N ASN A 107 16.84 -3.80 -11.38
CA ASN A 107 16.81 -3.30 -10.01
C ASN A 107 16.08 -1.95 -9.88
N ASN A 108 15.40 -1.47 -10.93
CA ASN A 108 14.62 -0.24 -10.83
C ASN A 108 13.25 -0.51 -10.19
N PHE A 109 12.98 0.15 -9.08
CA PHE A 109 11.72 0.06 -8.35
C PHE A 109 10.99 1.40 -8.41
N VAL A 110 9.80 1.41 -9.00
CA VAL A 110 9.04 2.64 -9.25
C VAL A 110 7.75 2.61 -8.47
N VAL A 111 7.44 3.72 -7.79
CA VAL A 111 6.20 3.93 -7.06
C VAL A 111 5.52 5.19 -7.57
N TYR A 112 4.23 5.06 -7.88
CA TYR A 112 3.33 6.15 -8.22
C TYR A 112 2.35 6.35 -7.07
N GLY A 113 2.30 7.56 -6.52
CA GLY A 113 1.27 7.97 -5.57
C GLY A 113 0.19 8.77 -6.27
N TYR A 114 -1.08 8.55 -5.92
CA TYR A 114 -2.22 9.31 -6.47
C TYR A 114 -2.90 10.12 -5.36
N PRO A 115 -2.50 11.39 -5.15
CA PRO A 115 -3.11 12.26 -4.16
C PRO A 115 -4.60 12.49 -4.42
N SER A 116 -5.37 12.71 -3.35
CA SER A 116 -6.80 13.05 -3.44
C SER A 116 -7.07 14.37 -4.14
N ALA A 117 -6.10 15.29 -4.14
CA ALA A 117 -6.13 16.54 -4.88
C ALA A 117 -6.04 16.35 -6.41
N GLY A 118 -5.76 15.13 -6.89
CA GLY A 118 -5.61 14.79 -8.30
C GLY A 118 -4.14 14.69 -8.76
N GLY A 119 -3.96 14.24 -10.01
CA GLY A 119 -2.64 13.98 -10.58
C GLY A 119 -1.96 12.73 -10.00
N PHE A 120 -0.64 12.64 -10.19
CA PHE A 120 0.19 11.62 -9.57
C PHE A 120 1.59 12.18 -9.24
N VAL A 121 2.23 11.56 -8.25
CA VAL A 121 3.65 11.73 -7.93
C VAL A 121 4.38 10.44 -8.24
N THR A 122 5.66 10.50 -8.60
CA THR A 122 6.47 9.31 -8.91
C THR A 122 7.78 9.37 -8.17
N LYS A 123 8.21 8.25 -7.60
CA LYS A 123 9.55 8.05 -7.06
C LYS A 123 10.17 6.79 -7.66
N ASN A 124 11.42 6.92 -8.09
CA ASN A 124 12.21 5.82 -8.63
C ASN A 124 13.33 5.53 -7.64
N PHE A 125 13.54 4.25 -7.37
CA PHE A 125 14.62 3.74 -6.55
C PHE A 125 15.47 2.78 -7.38
N THR A 126 16.77 2.78 -7.13
CA THR A 126 17.67 1.73 -7.64
C THR A 126 17.97 0.82 -6.47
N LEU A 127 17.44 -0.40 -6.51
CA LEU A 127 17.69 -1.40 -5.49
C LEU A 127 19.16 -1.82 -5.50
N ASP A 128 19.67 -2.20 -4.33
CA ASP A 128 21.07 -2.54 -4.09
C ASP A 128 21.54 -3.83 -4.81
N GLY A 129 20.59 -4.57 -5.39
CA GLY A 129 20.84 -5.83 -6.08
C GLY A 129 21.03 -7.02 -5.13
N THR A 130 20.73 -6.87 -3.84
CA THR A 130 20.72 -7.97 -2.89
C THR A 130 19.38 -8.71 -2.96
N THR A 131 19.44 -10.04 -2.95
CA THR A 131 18.24 -10.89 -3.13
C THR A 131 17.77 -11.61 -1.87
N LYS A 132 18.42 -11.36 -0.74
CA LYS A 132 18.16 -12.04 0.54
C LYS A 132 18.00 -11.10 1.72
N THR A 133 18.13 -9.80 1.49
CA THR A 133 17.95 -8.77 2.51
C THR A 133 17.04 -7.70 1.94
N LEU A 134 16.10 -7.27 2.77
CA LEU A 134 15.27 -6.12 2.46
C LEU A 134 16.07 -4.83 2.66
N GLU A 135 15.81 -3.85 1.81
CA GLU A 135 16.22 -2.46 2.00
C GLU A 135 15.00 -1.57 2.15
N THR A 136 15.12 -0.53 2.98
CA THR A 136 14.01 0.39 3.27
C THR A 136 13.97 1.55 2.29
N LEU A 137 12.89 1.63 1.52
CA LEU A 137 12.58 2.71 0.60
C LEU A 137 11.74 3.75 1.34
N THR A 138 12.25 4.98 1.47
CA THR A 138 11.57 6.07 2.19
C THR A 138 10.92 7.07 1.25
N PHE A 139 9.80 7.65 1.66
CA PHE A 139 9.04 8.62 0.86
C PHE A 139 9.00 9.99 1.55
N ASP A 140 8.98 11.05 0.74
CA ASP A 140 8.92 12.42 1.24
C ASP A 140 7.47 12.93 1.29
N ASN A 141 7.29 14.20 1.64
CA ASN A 141 5.97 14.83 1.80
C ASN A 141 5.11 14.82 0.53
N SER A 142 5.65 14.51 -0.65
CA SER A 142 4.86 14.37 -1.89
C SER A 142 3.97 13.12 -1.88
N PHE A 143 4.25 12.13 -1.03
CA PHE A 143 3.49 10.89 -0.87
C PHE A 143 2.49 10.93 0.29
N LYS A 144 1.80 12.06 0.45
CA LYS A 144 0.77 12.28 1.48
C LYS A 144 -0.61 12.46 0.88
N GLY A 145 -1.64 12.12 1.65
CA GLY A 145 -3.03 12.28 1.24
C GLY A 145 -3.38 11.47 -0.02
N LEU A 146 -2.83 10.27 -0.15
CA LEU A 146 -2.96 9.39 -1.30
C LEU A 146 -4.27 8.60 -1.23
N ASN A 147 -4.98 8.49 -2.35
CA ASN A 147 -6.09 7.55 -2.50
C ASN A 147 -5.59 6.12 -2.74
N LYS A 148 -4.46 6.00 -3.44
CA LYS A 148 -3.80 4.73 -3.75
C LYS A 148 -2.35 4.95 -4.13
N ILE A 149 -1.59 3.87 -4.07
CA ILE A 149 -0.27 3.76 -4.70
C ILE A 149 -0.29 2.65 -5.75
N ILE A 150 0.52 2.83 -6.78
CA ILE A 150 0.80 1.81 -7.78
C ILE A 150 2.31 1.62 -7.83
N PHE A 151 2.80 0.41 -7.66
CA PHE A 151 4.24 0.16 -7.62
C PHE A 151 4.64 -1.08 -8.42
N SER A 152 5.90 -1.07 -8.87
CA SER A 152 6.49 -2.18 -9.62
C SER A 152 6.60 -3.43 -8.75
N SER A 153 6.32 -4.59 -9.35
CA SER A 153 6.72 -5.90 -8.82
C SER A 153 7.73 -6.61 -9.71
N VAL A 154 8.17 -5.93 -10.77
CA VAL A 154 9.10 -6.52 -11.74
C VAL A 154 10.44 -6.69 -11.05
N TYR A 155 10.94 -7.93 -11.01
CA TYR A 155 12.20 -8.31 -10.37
C TYR A 155 12.35 -7.91 -8.90
N ALA A 156 11.27 -7.68 -8.15
CA ALA A 156 11.37 -7.32 -6.75
C ALA A 156 10.26 -7.97 -5.93
N GLN A 157 10.60 -8.33 -4.70
CA GLN A 157 9.62 -8.59 -3.64
C GLN A 157 9.48 -7.36 -2.75
N VAL A 158 8.30 -7.20 -2.14
CA VAL A 158 7.95 -6.10 -1.26
C VAL A 158 7.45 -6.63 0.06
N ASP A 159 7.78 -5.92 1.14
CA ASP A 159 7.36 -6.21 2.50
C ASP A 159 7.23 -4.90 3.32
N ASN A 160 6.69 -4.97 4.53
CA ASN A 160 6.62 -3.89 5.52
C ASN A 160 6.21 -2.52 4.94
N ILE A 161 5.06 -2.44 4.29
CA ILE A 161 4.56 -1.17 3.75
C ILE A 161 4.01 -0.34 4.92
N ASN A 162 4.74 0.69 5.32
CA ASN A 162 4.42 1.56 6.45
C ASN A 162 3.57 2.75 6.01
N LEU A 163 2.40 2.86 6.60
CA LEU A 163 1.34 3.79 6.22
C LEU A 163 0.88 4.60 7.43
N SER A 164 0.52 5.85 7.20
CA SER A 164 -0.14 6.70 8.20
C SER A 164 -1.52 7.10 7.71
N VAL A 165 -2.54 6.71 8.46
CA VAL A 165 -3.94 7.01 8.16
C VAL A 165 -4.42 8.09 9.11
N THR A 166 -4.70 9.28 8.60
CA THR A 166 -5.38 10.30 9.40
C THR A 166 -6.85 9.94 9.52
N ALA A 167 -7.37 9.81 10.75
CA ALA A 167 -8.80 9.67 10.96
C ALA A 167 -9.53 10.90 10.37
N VAL A 168 -10.25 10.70 9.26
CA VAL A 168 -11.24 11.68 8.81
C VAL A 168 -12.42 11.56 9.78
N PRO A 169 -12.84 12.63 10.47
CA PRO A 169 -14.02 12.57 11.33
C PRO A 169 -15.19 12.05 10.51
N GLU A 170 -15.85 10.99 10.98
CA GLU A 170 -16.92 10.38 10.22
C GLU A 170 -18.05 11.39 9.96
N PRO A 171 -18.78 11.28 8.82
CA PRO A 171 -19.92 12.14 8.51
C PRO A 171 -20.92 12.26 9.66
N GLU A 172 -21.08 11.18 10.44
CA GLU A 172 -21.95 11.12 11.61
C GLU A 172 -21.50 12.07 12.73
N THR A 173 -20.20 12.29 12.89
CA THR A 173 -19.68 13.26 13.88
C THR A 173 -20.06 14.69 13.46
N TYR A 174 -20.04 15.00 12.17
CA TYR A 174 -20.55 16.28 11.66
C TYR A 174 -22.05 16.40 11.83
N ALA A 175 -22.81 15.33 11.56
CA ALA A 175 -24.25 15.32 11.77
C ALA A 175 -24.62 15.50 13.25
N MET A 176 -23.90 14.85 14.17
CA MET A 176 -24.07 14.99 15.61
C MET A 176 -23.64 16.36 16.13
N PHE A 177 -22.56 16.93 15.57
CA PHE A 177 -22.14 18.30 15.87
C PHE A 177 -23.19 19.32 15.39
N LEU A 178 -23.66 19.19 14.15
CA LEU A 178 -24.71 20.05 13.58
C LEU A 178 -26.04 19.86 14.31
N ALA A 179 -26.40 18.63 14.70
CA ALA A 179 -27.57 18.35 15.52
C ALA A 179 -27.43 19.01 16.90
N GLY A 180 -26.26 18.93 17.53
CA GLY A 180 -25.95 19.63 18.78
C GLY A 180 -26.09 21.14 18.65
N LEU A 181 -25.55 21.74 17.59
CA LEU A 181 -25.69 23.17 17.29
C LEU A 181 -27.15 23.56 17.00
N GLY A 182 -27.89 22.72 16.27
CA GLY A 182 -29.31 22.92 15.97
C GLY A 182 -30.17 22.93 17.24
N LEU A 183 -29.90 22.03 18.19
CA LEU A 183 -30.56 21.99 19.50
C LEU A 183 -30.30 23.26 20.32
N ILE A 184 -29.04 23.70 20.40
CA ILE A 184 -28.67 24.92 21.13
C ILE A 184 -29.31 26.17 20.50
N GLY A 185 -29.25 26.30 19.17
CA GLY A 185 -29.88 27.40 18.43
C GLY A 185 -31.41 27.43 18.61
N GLY A 186 -32.04 26.25 18.63
CA GLY A 186 -33.48 26.11 18.91
C GLY A 186 -33.87 26.57 20.32
N ILE A 187 -33.07 26.22 21.34
CA ILE A 187 -33.28 26.66 22.73
C ILE A 187 -33.08 28.18 22.86
N ALA A 188 -32.01 28.73 22.28
CA ALA A 188 -31.74 30.17 22.32
C ALA A 188 -32.87 30.99 21.67
N ARG A 189 -33.43 30.52 20.54
CA ARG A 189 -34.56 31.18 19.87
C ARG A 189 -35.84 31.21 20.71
N ARG A 190 -36.06 30.20 21.57
CA ARG A 190 -37.22 30.17 22.48
C ARG A 190 -37.09 31.12 23.66
N ARG A 191 -35.86 31.50 24.04
CA ARG A 191 -35.59 32.40 25.18
C ARG A 191 -35.65 33.88 24.83
N ASN A 192 -35.50 34.21 23.54
CA ASN A 192 -35.60 35.58 23.01
C ASN A 192 -36.99 35.93 22.45
N ARG A 193 -37.98 35.07 22.68
CA ARG A 193 -39.41 35.34 22.49
C ARG A 193 -40.07 35.35 23.85
#